data_AF-A0ABD0PEE6-F1
#
_entry.id   AF-A0ABD0PEE6-F1
#
_cell.length_a   1.000
_cell.length_b   1.000
_cell.length_c   1.000
_cell.angle_alpha   90.00
_cell.angle_beta   90.00
_cell.angle_gamma   90.00
#
_symmetry.space_group_name_H-M   'P 1'
#
loop_
_entity.id
_entity.type
_entity.pdbx_description
1 polymer ?
#
loop_
_entity_poly.entity_id
_entity_poly.type
_entity_poly.pdbx_seq_one_letter_code
_entity_poly.pdbx_strand_id
1 'polypeptide(L)'
;MSFHVIYKSPCGLSLRNMAEIQRYLFQTHCDFIFLEMFCLDPYVLVDRRFQPQRPFYFIRDITGGREDIPLSCVNEIDNTPPPRVAYSKERIPEDGVFINTSPDFLVGCDCTDGCRD
;
A
#
# COMPACT_ATOMS: atom_id res chain seq x y z
N MET A 1 -1.43 -23.54 -14.77
CA MET A 1 -2.67 -22.75 -14.66
C MET A 1 -2.28 -21.29 -14.62
N SER A 2 -2.92 -20.43 -15.41
CA SER A 2 -2.70 -18.98 -15.38
C SER A 2 -3.79 -18.33 -14.52
N PHE A 3 -3.39 -17.58 -13.51
CA PHE A 3 -4.31 -16.80 -12.68
C PHE A 3 -4.35 -15.37 -13.21
N HIS A 4 -5.54 -14.78 -13.32
CA HIS A 4 -5.73 -13.41 -13.79
C HIS A 4 -6.61 -12.65 -12.80
N VAL A 5 -6.16 -11.47 -12.39
CA VAL A 5 -6.95 -10.52 -11.60
C VAL A 5 -7.77 -9.65 -12.56
N ILE A 6 -9.04 -9.42 -12.23
CA ILE A 6 -9.93 -8.52 -12.97
C ILE A 6 -10.63 -7.63 -11.96
N TYR A 7 -10.51 -6.32 -12.14
CA TYR A 7 -11.28 -5.37 -11.36
C TYR A 7 -12.65 -5.13 -11.99
N LYS A 8 -13.68 -5.07 -11.15
CA LYS A 8 -15.05 -4.73 -11.54
C LYS A 8 -15.39 -3.35 -11.04
N SER A 9 -15.69 -2.45 -11.98
CA SER A 9 -16.16 -1.12 -11.65
C SER A 9 -17.61 -1.12 -11.11
N PRO A 10 -18.07 -0.04 -10.44
CA PRO A 10 -19.45 0.07 -9.94
C PRO A 10 -20.53 -0.08 -11.02
N CYS A 11 -20.23 0.27 -12.28
CA CYS A 11 -21.14 0.09 -13.41
C CYS A 11 -21.03 -1.29 -14.09
N GLY A 12 -20.23 -2.20 -13.54
CA GLY A 12 -20.10 -3.59 -14.01
C GLY A 12 -19.03 -3.83 -15.10
N LEU A 13 -18.38 -2.77 -15.59
CA LEU A 13 -17.29 -2.88 -16.57
C LEU A 13 -16.10 -3.65 -15.96
N SER A 14 -15.60 -4.64 -16.70
CA SER A 14 -14.37 -5.38 -16.38
C SER A 14 -13.14 -4.62 -16.83
N LEU A 15 -12.16 -4.49 -15.94
CA LEU A 15 -10.87 -3.85 -16.18
C LEU A 15 -9.78 -4.90 -15.97
N ARG A 16 -9.05 -5.24 -17.04
CA ARG A 16 -8.16 -6.42 -17.11
C ARG A 16 -6.68 -6.08 -17.13
N ASN A 17 -6.34 -4.81 -17.30
CA ASN A 17 -4.98 -4.30 -17.34
C ASN A 17 -4.93 -2.86 -16.81
N MET A 18 -3.73 -2.39 -16.48
CA MET A 18 -3.54 -1.04 -15.93
C MET A 18 -4.02 0.07 -16.88
N ALA A 19 -3.88 -0.11 -18.19
CA ALA A 19 -4.34 0.88 -19.17
C ALA A 19 -5.88 1.02 -19.20
N GLU A 20 -6.61 -0.10 -19.07
CA GLU A 20 -8.06 -0.08 -18.93
C GLU A 20 -8.49 0.61 -17.63
N ILE A 21 -7.80 0.35 -16.52
CA ILE A 21 -8.06 0.96 -15.22
C ILE A 21 -7.84 2.48 -15.29
N GLN A 22 -6.67 2.91 -15.77
CA GLN A 22 -6.34 4.33 -15.91
C GLN A 22 -7.36 5.07 -16.79
N ARG A 23 -7.73 4.49 -17.93
CA ARG A 23 -8.76 5.07 -18.82
C ARG A 23 -10.09 5.20 -18.08
N TYR A 24 -10.48 4.20 -17.31
CA TYR A 24 -11.73 4.24 -16.54
C TYR A 24 -11.70 5.37 -15.48
N LEU A 25 -10.63 5.45 -14.67
CA LEU A 25 -10.48 6.49 -13.64
C LEU A 25 -10.56 7.90 -14.24
N PHE A 26 -9.91 8.12 -15.38
CA PHE A 26 -9.92 9.41 -16.06
C PHE A 26 -11.31 9.75 -16.62
N GLN A 27 -11.97 8.79 -17.28
CA GLN A 27 -13.30 9.00 -17.88
C GLN A 27 -14.39 9.26 -16.84
N THR A 28 -14.26 8.69 -15.64
CA THR A 28 -15.24 8.89 -14.56
C THR A 28 -14.92 10.08 -13.67
N HIS A 29 -13.79 10.77 -13.92
CA HIS A 29 -13.29 11.84 -13.05
C HIS A 29 -13.16 11.38 -11.59
N CYS A 30 -12.68 10.15 -11.38
CA CYS A 30 -12.48 9.59 -10.05
C CYS A 30 -11.32 10.31 -9.33
N ASP A 31 -11.57 10.84 -8.13
CA ASP A 31 -10.63 11.65 -7.34
C ASP A 31 -10.25 11.01 -6.00
N PHE A 32 -10.79 9.83 -5.69
CA PHE A 32 -10.59 9.14 -4.40
C PHE A 32 -9.84 7.80 -4.50
N ILE A 33 -9.66 7.27 -5.71
CA ILE A 33 -8.82 6.08 -5.97
C ILE A 33 -7.89 6.39 -7.14
N PHE A 34 -6.60 6.16 -6.92
CA PHE A 34 -5.55 6.41 -7.91
C PHE A 34 -5.05 5.12 -8.54
N LEU A 35 -4.38 5.22 -9.69
CA LEU A 35 -3.89 4.06 -10.45
C LEU A 35 -2.98 3.15 -9.61
N GLU A 36 -2.16 3.74 -8.74
CA GLU A 36 -1.24 3.05 -7.82
C GLU A 36 -1.93 2.18 -6.76
N MET A 37 -3.23 2.36 -6.53
CA MET A 37 -4.02 1.55 -5.59
C MET A 37 -4.50 0.22 -6.21
N PHE A 38 -4.19 -0.04 -7.48
CA PHE A 38 -4.55 -1.26 -8.18
C PHE A 38 -3.34 -2.17 -8.38
N CYS A 39 -3.54 -3.48 -8.19
CA CYS A 39 -2.54 -4.49 -8.48
C CYS A 39 -3.19 -5.68 -9.21
N LEU A 40 -2.63 -6.04 -10.36
CA LEU A 40 -3.11 -7.16 -11.17
C LEU A 40 -2.25 -8.42 -11.02
N ASP A 41 -1.31 -8.41 -10.07
CA ASP A 41 -0.51 -9.58 -9.71
C ASP A 41 -1.39 -10.57 -8.91
N PRO A 42 -1.64 -11.79 -9.43
CA PRO A 42 -2.47 -12.78 -8.74
C PRO A 42 -1.87 -13.30 -7.42
N TYR A 43 -0.61 -13.02 -7.13
CA TYR A 43 0.04 -13.37 -5.86
C TYR A 43 -0.18 -12.33 -4.76
N VAL A 44 -0.73 -11.16 -5.08
CA VAL A 44 -1.13 -10.15 -4.10
C VAL A 44 -2.53 -10.47 -3.59
N LEU A 45 -2.59 -11.07 -2.41
CA LEU A 45 -3.83 -11.58 -1.81
C LEU A 45 -4.37 -10.60 -0.75
N VAL A 46 -4.98 -9.50 -1.19
CA VAL A 46 -5.45 -8.42 -0.31
C VAL A 46 -6.46 -8.85 0.76
N ASP A 47 -7.31 -9.84 0.45
CA ASP A 47 -8.32 -10.36 1.39
C ASP A 47 -7.80 -11.51 2.27
N ARG A 48 -6.59 -12.01 2.00
CA ARG A 48 -6.06 -13.15 2.73
C ARG A 48 -5.60 -12.70 4.11
N ARG A 49 -6.44 -12.96 5.10
CA ARG A 49 -6.06 -12.82 6.50
C ARG A 49 -5.04 -13.90 6.86
N PHE A 50 -3.85 -13.47 7.28
CA PHE A 50 -2.91 -14.38 7.94
C PHE A 50 -3.44 -14.67 9.34
N GLN A 51 -3.64 -15.96 9.66
CA GLN A 51 -4.07 -16.39 10.98
C GLN A 51 -3.02 -17.34 11.56
N PRO A 52 -2.24 -16.89 12.55
CA PRO A 52 -1.21 -17.73 13.15
C PRO A 52 -1.87 -18.91 13.85
N GLN A 53 -1.33 -20.11 13.63
CA GLN A 53 -1.96 -21.34 14.15
C GLN A 53 -1.60 -21.57 15.62
N ARG A 54 -0.34 -21.32 15.99
CA ARG A 54 0.20 -21.44 17.35
C ARG A 54 1.35 -20.46 17.57
N PRO A 55 1.07 -19.16 17.69
CA PRO A 55 2.13 -18.19 17.95
C PRO A 55 2.65 -18.37 19.38
N PHE A 56 3.98 -18.46 19.53
CA PHE A 56 4.64 -18.31 20.83
C PHE A 56 4.63 -16.86 21.28
N TYR A 57 4.71 -15.93 20.33
CA TYR A 57 4.59 -14.50 20.57
C TYR A 57 3.70 -13.84 19.53
N PHE A 58 2.82 -12.94 19.97
CA PHE A 58 1.85 -12.26 19.11
C PHE A 58 1.58 -10.84 19.56
N ILE A 59 1.84 -9.87 18.68
CA ILE A 59 1.36 -8.49 18.79
C ILE A 59 0.34 -8.29 17.69
N ARG A 60 -0.88 -7.90 18.09
CA ARG A 60 -1.98 -7.66 17.14
C ARG A 60 -1.67 -6.50 16.18
N ASP A 61 -1.07 -5.43 16.70
CA ASP A 61 -0.67 -4.26 15.92
C ASP A 61 0.60 -3.63 16.50
N ILE A 62 1.73 -3.75 15.80
CA ILE A 62 3.00 -3.17 16.23
C ILE A 62 3.07 -1.66 16.00
N THR A 63 2.17 -1.11 15.18
CA THR A 63 2.16 0.32 14.84
C THR A 63 1.45 1.14 15.92
N GLY A 64 0.65 0.49 16.78
CA GLY A 64 -0.15 1.15 17.79
C GLY A 64 -1.26 2.03 17.21
N GLY A 65 -1.86 1.63 16.08
CA GLY A 65 -2.92 2.35 15.38
C GLY A 65 -2.43 3.53 14.54
N ARG A 66 -1.14 3.59 14.21
CA ARG A 66 -0.57 4.65 13.36
C ARG A 66 -0.83 4.43 11.87
N GLU A 67 -0.99 3.17 11.47
CA GLU A 67 -1.38 2.81 10.10
C GLU A 67 -2.87 2.60 9.96
N ASP A 68 -3.38 2.74 8.72
CA ASP A 68 -4.82 2.58 8.43
C ASP A 68 -5.29 1.12 8.59
N ILE A 69 -4.36 0.17 8.41
CA ILE A 69 -4.57 -1.26 8.61
C ILE A 69 -3.55 -1.76 9.65
N PRO A 70 -3.98 -2.54 10.67
CA PRO A 70 -3.07 -3.02 11.71
C PRO A 70 -2.00 -3.95 11.14
N LEU A 71 -0.76 -3.75 11.57
CA LEU A 71 0.37 -4.60 11.19
C LEU A 71 0.69 -5.57 12.33
N SER A 72 0.35 -6.85 12.15
CA SER A 72 0.62 -7.87 13.16
C SER A 72 2.08 -8.32 13.16
N CYS A 73 2.60 -8.68 14.33
CA CYS A 73 3.90 -9.32 14.49
C CYS A 73 3.71 -10.66 15.19
N VAL A 74 4.27 -11.71 14.57
CA VAL A 74 4.08 -13.09 14.98
C VAL A 74 5.44 -13.78 15.06
N ASN A 75 5.69 -14.51 16.14
CA ASN A 75 6.79 -15.46 16.26
C ASN A 75 6.22 -16.86 16.53
N GLU A 76 6.48 -17.80 15.62
CA GLU A 76 6.08 -19.21 15.71
C GLU A 76 7.26 -20.15 16.05
N ILE A 77 8.44 -19.59 16.35
CA ILE A 77 9.65 -20.35 16.70
C ILE A 77 9.83 -20.40 18.22
N ASP A 78 9.75 -19.26 18.90
CA ASP A 78 9.99 -19.14 20.34
C ASP A 78 9.28 -17.92 20.96
N ASN A 79 9.50 -17.72 22.27
CA ASN A 79 8.91 -16.60 23.02
C ASN A 79 9.73 -15.29 22.93
N THR A 80 10.72 -15.19 22.03
CA THR A 80 11.56 -14.01 21.91
C THR A 80 10.73 -12.83 21.36
N PRO A 81 10.63 -11.70 22.10
CA PRO A 81 9.90 -10.53 21.62
C PRO A 81 10.70 -9.80 20.53
N PRO A 82 10.04 -8.99 19.67
CA PRO A 82 10.75 -8.10 18.77
C PRO A 82 11.55 -7.06 19.57
N PRO A 83 12.63 -6.52 18.99
CA PRO A 83 13.36 -5.40 19.60
C PRO A 83 12.43 -4.23 19.92
N ARG A 84 12.73 -3.50 21.01
CA ARG A 84 12.01 -2.26 21.32
C ARG A 84 12.40 -1.19 20.31
N VAL A 85 11.46 -0.82 19.45
CA VAL A 85 11.64 0.24 18.45
C VAL A 85 10.45 1.19 18.55
N ALA A 86 10.72 2.50 18.45
CA ALA A 86 9.67 3.49 18.29
C ALA A 86 9.18 3.45 16.85
N TYR A 87 7.92 3.06 16.65
CA TYR A 87 7.32 3.05 15.31
C TYR A 87 7.01 4.48 14.86
N SER A 88 7.38 4.80 13.61
CA SER A 88 7.02 6.06 12.96
C SER A 88 6.49 5.78 11.56
N LYS A 89 5.31 6.33 11.26
CA LYS A 89 4.74 6.37 9.90
C LYS A 89 5.51 7.33 9.00
N GLU A 90 5.98 8.43 9.59
CA GLU A 90 6.71 9.49 8.89
C GLU A 90 8.22 9.32 9.02
N ARG A 91 8.95 9.85 8.05
CA ARG A 91 10.42 9.91 8.11
C ARG A 91 10.84 10.82 9.26
N ILE A 92 11.75 10.32 10.11
CA ILE A 92 12.37 11.08 11.19
C ILE A 92 13.83 11.32 10.78
N PRO A 93 14.25 12.57 10.50
CA PRO A 93 15.65 12.87 10.28
C PRO A 93 16.45 12.71 11.58
N GLU A 94 17.66 12.18 11.45
CA GLU A 94 18.64 12.10 12.56
C GLU A 94 19.27 13.47 12.86
N ASP A 95 19.96 13.55 13.99
CA ASP A 95 20.61 14.78 14.44
C ASP A 95 21.56 15.36 13.38
N GLY A 96 21.34 16.62 13.02
CA GLY A 96 22.12 17.33 12.01
C GLY A 96 21.74 17.01 10.55
N VAL A 97 20.76 16.15 10.32
CA VAL A 97 20.25 15.84 8.97
C VAL A 97 19.10 16.77 8.62
N PHE A 98 19.28 17.56 7.56
CA PHE A 98 18.21 18.36 6.97
C PHE A 98 17.73 17.72 5.66
N ILE A 99 16.46 17.30 5.62
CA ILE A 99 15.82 16.80 4.41
C ILE A 99 15.11 17.97 3.75
N ASN A 100 15.62 18.44 2.61
CA ASN A 100 14.96 19.49 1.84
C ASN A 100 13.71 18.91 1.13
N THR A 101 12.53 19.23 1.65
CA THR A 101 11.24 18.87 1.06
C THR A 101 10.54 20.06 0.39
N SER A 102 11.26 21.16 0.15
CA SER A 102 10.69 22.32 -0.53
C SER A 102 10.27 21.95 -1.95
N PRO A 103 9.03 22.28 -2.36
CA PRO A 103 8.54 22.04 -3.72
C PRO A 103 9.43 22.61 -4.81
N ASP A 104 10.15 23.71 -4.53
CA ASP A 104 11.06 24.36 -5.49
C ASP A 104 12.23 23.46 -5.91
N PHE A 105 12.55 22.45 -5.09
CA PHE A 105 13.64 21.50 -5.33
C PHE A 105 13.13 20.09 -5.66
N LEU A 106 11.81 19.87 -5.65
CA LEU A 106 11.20 18.60 -6.04
C LEU A 106 10.98 18.60 -7.55
N VAL A 107 11.59 17.64 -8.24
CA VAL A 107 11.35 17.43 -9.67
C VAL A 107 10.00 16.72 -9.84
N GLY A 108 9.11 17.29 -10.65
CA GLY A 108 7.77 16.75 -10.92
C GLY A 108 7.34 16.96 -12.38
N CYS A 109 6.20 16.37 -12.74
CA CYS A 109 5.52 16.55 -14.02
C CYS A 109 4.41 17.63 -13.84
N ASP A 110 4.13 18.46 -14.85
CA ASP A 110 2.96 19.36 -14.89
C ASP A 110 1.75 18.72 -15.61
N CYS A 111 1.83 17.41 -15.84
CA CYS A 111 0.84 16.65 -16.59
C CYS A 111 -0.52 16.68 -15.88
N THR A 112 -1.57 16.92 -16.65
CA THR A 112 -2.96 16.93 -16.17
C THR A 112 -3.72 15.66 -16.53
N ASP A 113 -3.04 14.68 -17.14
CA ASP A 113 -3.66 13.48 -17.70
C ASP A 113 -3.18 12.17 -17.04
N GLY A 114 -2.47 12.28 -15.91
CA GLY A 114 -1.85 11.16 -15.21
C GLY A 114 -0.48 10.77 -15.78
N CYS A 115 0.33 11.77 -16.17
CA CYS A 115 1.64 11.69 -16.85
C CYS A 115 1.63 10.61 -17.96
N ARG A 116 0.75 10.74 -18.96
CA ARG A 116 0.63 9.77 -20.09
C ARG A 116 1.55 10.08 -21.27
N ASP A 117 2.11 11.29 -21.27
CA ASP A 117 3.03 11.84 -22.26
C ASP A 117 4.51 11.55 -21.95
#